data_AF-D5XCC5-F1
#
_entry.id   AF-D5XCC5-F1
#
_cell.length_a   1.000
_cell.length_b   1.000
_cell.length_c   1.000
_cell.angle_alpha   90.00
_cell.angle_beta   90.00
_cell.angle_gamma   90.00
#
_symmetry.space_group_name_H-M   'P 1'
#
loop_
_entity.id
_entity.type
_entity.pdbx_description
1 polymer ?
#
loop_
_entity_poly.entity_id
_entity_poly.type
_entity_poly.pdbx_seq_one_letter_code
_entity_poly.pdbx_strand_id
1 'polypeptide(L)'
;MGKETDDKKQWQKIKDIEYAGFIALGLASTSEAINNDVGFPLVAFGVFWIIIGLIQVRSWNSFYDHRIALIKWGIIFLIALMFIQAILFYISTQPFFYKGIILAVNLLLEIALIVFFLKKRTKIENMK
;
A
#
# COMPACT_ATOMS: atom_id res chain seq x y z
N MET A 1 13.17 27.58 -19.87
CA MET A 1 13.36 26.11 -19.79
C MET A 1 13.30 25.54 -18.35
N GLY A 2 13.68 26.27 -17.30
CA GLY A 2 13.58 25.75 -15.91
C GLY A 2 12.15 25.52 -15.40
N LYS A 3 11.24 26.48 -15.61
CA LYS A 3 9.87 26.45 -15.05
C LYS A 3 9.01 25.28 -15.52
N GLU A 4 9.05 24.98 -16.82
CA GLU A 4 8.28 23.87 -17.42
C GLU A 4 8.75 22.49 -16.94
N THR A 5 10.01 22.36 -16.55
CA THR A 5 10.57 21.13 -15.99
C THR A 5 10.13 20.94 -14.53
N ASP A 6 10.01 22.03 -13.78
CA ASP A 6 9.58 22.00 -12.39
C ASP A 6 8.06 21.78 -12.25
N ASP A 7 7.25 22.33 -13.16
CA ASP A 7 5.81 22.06 -13.20
C ASP A 7 5.52 20.58 -13.48
N LYS A 8 6.26 19.96 -14.42
CA LYS A 8 6.18 18.53 -14.70
C LYS A 8 6.56 17.67 -13.48
N LYS A 9 7.60 18.08 -12.73
CA LYS A 9 7.99 17.40 -11.48
C LYS A 9 6.91 17.50 -10.41
N GLN A 10 6.33 18.69 -10.20
CA GLN A 10 5.28 18.88 -9.20
C GLN A 10 4.03 18.05 -9.55
N TRP A 11 3.61 18.07 -10.80
CA TRP A 11 2.48 17.25 -11.26
C TRP A 11 2.73 15.75 -11.02
N GLN A 12 3.94 15.26 -11.29
CA GLN A 12 4.30 13.87 -11.01
C GLN A 12 4.26 13.53 -9.51
N LYS A 13 4.69 14.44 -8.62
CA LYS A 13 4.59 14.22 -7.16
C LYS A 13 3.14 14.05 -6.71
N ILE A 14 2.24 14.89 -7.21
CA ILE A 14 0.80 14.80 -6.89
C ILE A 14 0.25 13.44 -7.34
N LYS A 15 0.56 13.02 -8.57
CA LYS A 15 0.16 11.71 -9.07
C LYS A 15 0.73 10.55 -8.28
N ASP A 16 2.01 10.60 -7.90
CA ASP A 16 2.63 9.55 -7.08
C ASP A 16 1.95 9.43 -5.70
N ILE A 17 1.52 10.55 -5.10
CA ILE A 17 0.74 10.57 -3.85
C ILE A 17 -0.66 9.98 -4.05
N GLU A 18 -1.38 10.36 -5.11
CA GLU A 18 -2.69 9.78 -5.44
C GLU A 18 -2.60 8.24 -5.56
N TYR A 19 -1.55 7.73 -6.22
CA TYR A 19 -1.35 6.29 -6.39
C TYR A 19 -1.01 5.57 -5.09
N ALA A 20 -0.20 6.18 -4.24
CA ALA A 20 0.02 5.69 -2.89
C ALA A 20 -1.29 5.65 -2.08
N GLY A 21 -2.15 6.65 -2.30
CA GLY A 21 -3.49 6.73 -1.75
C GLY A 21 -4.38 5.54 -2.11
N PHE A 22 -4.32 5.05 -3.36
CA PHE A 22 -5.07 3.83 -3.74
C PHE A 22 -4.61 2.58 -2.98
N ILE A 23 -3.29 2.44 -2.76
CA ILE A 23 -2.75 1.32 -1.96
C ILE A 23 -3.25 1.43 -0.51
N ALA A 24 -3.17 2.63 0.08
CA ALA A 24 -3.63 2.88 1.44
C ALA A 24 -5.14 2.64 1.59
N LEU A 25 -5.96 3.10 0.65
CA LEU A 25 -7.40 2.90 0.64
C LEU A 25 -7.76 1.41 0.54
N GLY A 26 -7.06 0.68 -0.32
CA GLY A 26 -7.28 -0.75 -0.47
C GLY A 26 -6.94 -1.53 0.80
N LEU A 27 -5.83 -1.19 1.45
CA LEU A 27 -5.43 -1.79 2.73
C LEU A 27 -6.37 -1.43 3.89
N ALA A 28 -6.86 -0.19 3.92
CA ALA A 28 -7.88 0.20 4.90
C ALA A 28 -9.16 -0.62 4.70
N SER A 29 -9.56 -0.86 3.45
CA SER A 29 -10.74 -1.66 3.12
C SER A 29 -10.57 -3.14 3.48
N THR A 30 -9.41 -3.74 3.21
CA THR A 30 -9.13 -5.13 3.63
C THR A 30 -9.02 -5.25 5.14
N SER A 31 -8.49 -4.23 5.83
CA SER A 31 -8.42 -4.18 7.29
C SER A 31 -9.80 -4.00 7.93
N GLU A 32 -10.67 -3.20 7.35
CA GLU A 32 -12.03 -2.98 7.86
C GLU A 32 -12.90 -4.24 7.76
N ALA A 33 -12.60 -5.11 6.77
CA ALA A 33 -13.21 -6.43 6.68
C ALA A 33 -12.87 -7.36 7.87
N ILE A 34 -11.80 -7.08 8.62
CA ILE A 34 -11.45 -7.82 9.86
C ILE A 34 -12.45 -7.49 10.98
N ASN A 35 -13.02 -6.28 10.97
CA ASN A 35 -13.86 -5.78 12.05
C ASN A 35 -15.37 -5.84 11.77
N ASN A 36 -15.78 -5.92 10.49
CA ASN A 36 -17.19 -5.89 10.10
C ASN A 36 -17.67 -7.18 9.42
N ASP A 37 -18.97 -7.48 9.57
CA ASP A 37 -19.66 -8.63 8.96
C ASP A 37 -19.76 -8.55 7.43
N VAL A 38 -19.37 -7.42 6.83
CA VAL A 38 -19.35 -7.24 5.38
C VAL A 38 -18.29 -8.12 4.72
N GLY A 39 -17.28 -8.60 5.47
CA GLY A 39 -16.44 -9.75 5.11
C GLY A 39 -15.78 -9.67 3.72
N PHE A 40 -16.08 -10.64 2.85
CA PHE A 40 -15.39 -10.85 1.57
C PHE A 40 -15.53 -9.73 0.52
N PRO A 41 -16.71 -9.13 0.29
CA PRO A 41 -16.86 -8.00 -0.64
C PRO A 41 -15.92 -6.82 -0.37
N LEU A 42 -15.68 -6.45 0.89
CA LEU A 42 -14.73 -5.39 1.23
C LEU A 42 -13.28 -5.80 0.93
N VAL A 43 -12.93 -7.07 1.15
CA VAL A 43 -11.62 -7.60 0.79
C VAL A 43 -11.40 -7.54 -0.72
N ALA A 44 -12.38 -7.96 -1.52
CA ALA A 44 -12.29 -7.89 -2.97
C ALA A 44 -12.15 -6.45 -3.49
N PHE A 45 -12.92 -5.52 -2.92
CA PHE A 45 -12.80 -4.08 -3.20
C PHE A 45 -11.43 -3.53 -2.81
N GLY A 46 -10.90 -3.92 -1.65
CA GLY A 46 -9.59 -3.49 -1.19
C GLY A 46 -8.44 -4.01 -2.07
N VAL A 47 -8.49 -5.29 -2.45
CA VAL A 47 -7.52 -5.90 -3.38
C VAL A 47 -7.56 -5.19 -4.74
N PHE A 48 -8.75 -4.85 -5.24
CA PHE A 48 -8.89 -4.09 -6.49
C PHE A 48 -8.12 -2.75 -6.46
N TRP A 49 -8.26 -1.97 -5.40
CA TRP A 49 -7.53 -0.70 -5.25
C TRP A 49 -6.02 -0.87 -5.12
N ILE A 50 -5.58 -1.91 -4.41
CA ILE A 50 -4.16 -2.25 -4.28
C ILE A 50 -3.57 -2.59 -5.65
N ILE A 51 -4.28 -3.36 -6.49
CA ILE A 51 -3.84 -3.67 -7.86
C ILE A 51 -3.68 -2.39 -8.69
N ILE A 52 -4.65 -1.46 -8.63
CA ILE A 52 -4.55 -0.17 -9.34
C ILE A 52 -3.30 0.59 -8.90
N GLY A 53 -3.07 0.73 -7.59
CA GLY A 53 -1.89 1.40 -7.07
C GLY A 53 -0.58 0.73 -7.50
N LEU A 54 -0.51 -0.60 -7.48
CA LEU A 54 0.67 -1.37 -7.86
C LEU A 54 1.04 -1.23 -9.35
N ILE A 55 0.05 -1.23 -10.25
CA ILE A 55 0.28 -1.02 -11.68
C ILE A 55 0.97 0.33 -11.91
N GLN A 56 0.55 1.37 -11.17
CA GLN A 56 1.12 2.70 -11.28
C GLN A 56 2.53 2.78 -10.69
N VAL A 57 2.78 2.19 -9.51
CA VAL A 57 4.14 2.12 -8.94
C VAL A 57 5.10 1.35 -9.87
N ARG A 58 4.61 0.31 -10.55
CA ARG A 58 5.43 -0.44 -11.53
C ARG A 58 5.89 0.43 -12.69
N SER A 59 5.04 1.34 -13.19
CA SER A 59 5.32 2.23 -14.33
C SER A 59 6.36 3.32 -14.02
N TRP A 60 6.77 3.48 -12.76
CA TRP A 60 7.80 4.45 -12.39
C TRP A 60 9.14 4.13 -13.03
N ASN A 61 9.52 4.92 -14.04
CA ASN A 61 10.78 4.80 -14.78
C ASN A 61 11.75 5.97 -14.53
N SER A 62 11.43 6.89 -13.61
CA SER A 62 12.18 8.14 -13.41
C SER A 62 12.84 8.24 -12.03
N PHE A 63 14.03 8.84 -11.99
CA PHE A 63 14.85 9.14 -10.81
C PHE A 63 14.38 10.41 -10.12
N TYR A 64 13.54 10.26 -9.13
CA TYR A 64 13.31 11.35 -8.19
C TYR A 64 13.36 10.79 -6.78
N ASP A 65 14.18 11.42 -5.92
CA ASP A 65 14.33 11.07 -4.51
C ASP A 65 12.98 11.01 -3.78
N HIS A 66 12.00 11.77 -4.27
CA HIS A 66 10.61 11.71 -3.81
C HIS A 66 10.01 10.31 -3.89
N ARG A 67 10.22 9.55 -4.98
CA ARG A 67 9.67 8.19 -5.13
C ARG A 67 10.32 7.19 -4.20
N ILE A 68 11.64 7.30 -4.01
CA ILE A 68 12.38 6.48 -3.04
C ILE A 68 11.88 6.80 -1.64
N ALA A 69 11.71 8.08 -1.31
CA ALA A 69 11.13 8.50 -0.03
C ALA A 69 9.72 7.95 0.15
N LEU A 70 8.87 8.02 -0.88
CA LEU A 70 7.50 7.51 -0.84
C LEU A 70 7.46 5.99 -0.63
N ILE A 71 8.34 5.23 -1.30
CA ILE A 71 8.48 3.78 -1.06
C ILE A 71 8.95 3.49 0.37
N LYS A 72 9.94 4.25 0.86
CA LYS A 72 10.45 4.09 2.23
C LYS A 72 9.33 4.33 3.26
N TRP A 73 8.58 5.42 3.11
CA TRP A 73 7.42 5.72 3.94
C TRP A 73 6.32 4.68 3.80
N GLY A 74 6.09 4.15 2.59
CA GLY A 74 5.16 3.05 2.34
C GLY A 74 5.53 1.78 3.13
N ILE A 75 6.81 1.39 3.15
CA ILE A 75 7.26 0.23 3.94
C ILE A 75 7.05 0.48 5.45
N ILE A 76 7.41 1.65 5.95
CA ILE A 76 7.21 2.02 7.37
C ILE A 76 5.72 1.97 7.72
N PHE A 77 4.88 2.54 6.86
CA PHE A 77 3.43 2.52 7.02
C PHE A 77 2.87 1.09 7.05
N LEU A 78 3.30 0.21 6.16
CA LEU A 78 2.88 -1.20 6.13
C LEU A 78 3.25 -1.92 7.43
N ILE A 79 4.48 -1.74 7.92
CA ILE A 79 4.91 -2.33 9.19
C ILE A 79 4.04 -1.82 10.35
N ALA A 80 3.77 -0.51 10.42
CA ALA A 80 2.91 0.07 11.44
C ALA A 80 1.47 -0.49 11.35
N LEU A 81 0.96 -0.69 10.14
CA LEU A 81 -0.37 -1.26 9.90
C LEU A 81 -0.48 -2.70 10.40
N MET A 82 0.56 -3.54 10.20
CA MET A 82 0.63 -4.90 10.75
C MET A 82 0.47 -4.90 12.28
N PHE A 83 1.14 -3.98 12.99
CA PHE A 83 1.01 -3.86 14.44
C PHE A 83 -0.41 -3.46 14.87
N ILE A 84 -1.01 -2.47 14.18
CA ILE A 84 -2.37 -2.02 14.46
C ILE A 84 -3.36 -3.18 14.27
N GLN A 85 -3.25 -3.94 13.17
CA GLN A 85 -4.14 -5.08 12.91
C GLN A 85 -4.00 -6.20 13.93
N ALA A 86 -2.79 -6.49 14.41
CA ALA A 86 -2.57 -7.47 15.47
C ALA A 86 -3.27 -7.06 16.78
N ILE A 87 -3.21 -5.76 17.13
CA ILE A 87 -3.92 -5.21 18.29
C ILE A 87 -5.43 -5.30 18.09
N LEU A 88 -5.93 -4.86 16.92
CA LEU A 88 -7.35 -4.90 16.58
C LEU A 88 -7.90 -6.33 16.61
N PHE A 89 -7.15 -7.31 16.12
CA PHE A 89 -7.54 -8.72 16.19
C PHE A 89 -7.74 -9.20 17.64
N TYR A 90 -6.84 -8.82 18.54
CA TYR A 90 -6.89 -9.25 19.95
C TYR A 90 -8.09 -8.69 20.72
N ILE A 91 -8.54 -7.47 20.40
CA ILE A 91 -9.63 -6.79 21.13
C ILE A 91 -11.02 -7.03 20.56
N SER A 92 -11.15 -7.74 19.43
CA SER A 92 -12.36 -7.71 18.62
C SER A 92 -13.32 -8.88 18.91
N THR A 93 -14.62 -8.62 18.96
CA THR A 93 -15.69 -9.49 19.52
C THR A 93 -16.30 -10.54 18.59
N GLN A 94 -15.73 -10.77 17.40
CA GLN A 94 -16.28 -11.69 16.37
C GLN A 94 -15.68 -13.09 16.50
N PRO A 95 -16.32 -14.12 15.90
CA PRO A 95 -15.79 -15.48 15.89
C PRO A 95 -14.36 -15.57 15.34
N PHE A 96 -13.48 -16.17 16.13
CA PHE A 96 -12.04 -16.27 15.89
C PHE A 96 -11.70 -16.86 14.51
N PHE A 97 -12.47 -17.86 14.05
CA PHE A 97 -12.19 -18.58 12.81
C PHE A 97 -12.25 -17.70 11.56
N TYR A 98 -13.30 -16.87 11.41
CA TYR A 98 -13.48 -16.04 10.23
C TYR A 98 -12.46 -14.89 10.18
N LYS A 99 -12.19 -14.27 11.32
CA LYS A 99 -11.17 -13.23 11.45
C LYS A 99 -9.75 -13.72 11.22
N GLY A 100 -9.43 -14.93 11.68
CA GLY A 100 -8.11 -15.50 11.50
C GLY A 100 -7.75 -15.65 10.02
N ILE A 101 -8.72 -16.06 9.20
CA ILE A 101 -8.53 -16.18 7.74
C ILE A 101 -8.35 -14.79 7.11
N ILE A 102 -9.20 -13.82 7.43
CA ILE A 102 -9.09 -12.46 6.85
C ILE A 102 -7.79 -11.79 7.26
N LEU A 103 -7.41 -11.89 8.54
CA LEU A 103 -6.13 -11.39 9.04
C LEU A 103 -4.96 -12.05 8.30
N ALA A 104 -4.98 -13.38 8.12
CA ALA A 104 -3.93 -14.08 7.39
C ALA A 104 -3.81 -13.61 5.93
N VAL A 105 -4.94 -13.40 5.24
CA VAL A 105 -4.96 -12.85 3.87
C VAL A 105 -4.38 -11.44 3.85
N ASN A 106 -4.72 -10.59 4.81
CA ASN A 106 -4.24 -9.22 4.86
C ASN A 106 -2.73 -9.15 5.15
N LEU A 107 -2.25 -9.95 6.10
CA LEU A 107 -0.81 -10.06 6.40
C LEU A 107 -0.02 -10.56 5.18
N LEU A 108 -0.53 -11.55 4.45
CA LEU A 108 0.10 -12.02 3.21
C LEU A 108 0.19 -10.91 2.16
N LEU A 109 -0.86 -10.10 2.03
CA LEU A 109 -0.91 -8.97 1.10
C LEU A 109 0.12 -7.90 1.48
N GLU A 110 0.20 -7.54 2.76
CA GLU A 110 1.16 -6.55 3.26
C GLU A 110 2.61 -7.02 3.10
N ILE A 111 2.92 -8.28 3.41
CA ILE A 111 4.24 -8.87 3.17
C ILE A 111 4.59 -8.81 1.67
N ALA A 112 3.65 -9.16 0.79
CA ALA A 112 3.86 -9.09 -0.66
C ALA A 112 4.14 -7.65 -1.12
N LEU A 113 3.42 -6.66 -0.57
CA LEU A 113 3.64 -5.24 -0.84
C LEU A 113 5.01 -4.76 -0.35
N ILE A 114 5.44 -5.15 0.87
CA ILE A 114 6.77 -4.83 1.39
C ILE A 114 7.85 -5.37 0.47
N VAL A 115 7.76 -6.65 0.07
CA VAL A 115 8.73 -7.27 -0.85
C VAL A 115 8.75 -6.56 -2.20
N PHE A 116 7.57 -6.22 -2.75
CA PHE A 116 7.47 -5.50 -4.01
C PHE A 116 8.12 -4.11 -3.93
N PHE A 117 7.85 -3.36 -2.87
CA PHE A 117 8.43 -2.04 -2.61
C PHE A 117 9.94 -2.09 -2.42
N LEU A 118 10.46 -3.06 -1.66
CA LEU A 118 11.90 -3.28 -1.52
C LEU A 118 12.55 -3.55 -2.89
N LYS A 119 11.98 -4.48 -3.68
CA LYS A 119 12.48 -4.76 -5.04
C LYS A 119 12.45 -3.53 -5.93
N LYS A 120 11.37 -2.75 -5.89
CA LYS A 120 11.22 -1.53 -6.70
C LYS A 120 12.22 -0.46 -6.26
N ARG A 121 12.44 -0.27 -4.96
CA ARG A 121 13.44 0.65 -4.41
C ARG A 121 14.84 0.29 -4.90
N THR A 122 15.27 -0.97 -4.75
CA THR A 122 16.58 -1.42 -5.22
C THR A 122 16.75 -1.22 -6.72
N LYS A 123 15.71 -1.51 -7.52
CA LYS A 123 15.73 -1.22 -8.96
C LYS A 123 15.95 0.27 -9.23
N ILE A 124 15.25 1.16 -8.54
CA ILE A 124 15.39 2.61 -8.72
C ILE A 124 16.78 3.09 -8.27
N GLU A 125 17.30 2.57 -7.16
CA GLU A 125 18.64 2.89 -6.67
C GLU A 125 19.74 2.44 -7.64
N ASN A 126 19.62 1.25 -8.24
CA ASN A 126 20.62 0.70 -9.18
C ASN A 126 20.64 1.36 -10.56
N MET A 127 19.60 2.12 -10.92
CA MET A 127 19.57 2.82 -12.20
C MET A 127 20.25 4.21 -12.09
N LYS A 128 20.52 4.72 -10.87
CA LYS A 128 21.20 6.00 -10.62
C LYS A 128 22.71 5.88 -10.84
#